data_AF-A0A739WLH2-F1
#
_entry.id   AF-A0A739WLH2-F1
#
_cell.length_a   1.000
_cell.length_b   1.000
_cell.length_c   1.000
_cell.angle_alpha   90.00
_cell.angle_beta   90.00
_cell.angle_gamma   90.00
#
_symmetry.space_group_name_H-M   'P 1'
#
loop_
_entity.id
_entity.type
_entity.pdbx_description
1 polymer ?
#
loop_
_entity_poly.entity_id
_entity_poly.type
_entity_poly.pdbx_seq_one_letter_code
_entity_poly.pdbx_strand_id
1 'polypeptide(L)'
;CQRPDKEIKKGPDNLWGDVDGQYFLFECKNEVDENRSEINKIEAGQMNNHCGWFADEYGNAKCKKIIIINTRTLSYHGDFNDEIFVMRKSKLKLLKDNVRSFFKEFKNYDLQSLDETIIHKFIKPHNLDIESLTSIYTESIIKAKK
;
A
#
# COMPACT_ATOMS: atom_id res chain seq x y z
N CYS A 1 9.06 5.87 6.85
CA CYS A 1 8.42 5.94 5.51
C CYS A 1 9.19 6.97 4.70
N GLN A 2 9.62 6.62 3.49
CA GLN A 2 10.31 7.50 2.56
C GLN A 2 9.34 7.94 1.45
N ARG A 3 9.59 9.09 0.84
CA ARG A 3 8.81 9.57 -0.32
C ARG A 3 9.73 9.83 -1.52
N PRO A 4 10.20 8.77 -2.22
CA PRO A 4 11.20 8.88 -3.28
C PRO A 4 10.85 9.89 -4.38
N ASP A 5 9.62 9.90 -4.90
CA ASP A 5 9.23 10.89 -5.91
C ASP A 5 9.39 12.34 -5.41
N LYS A 6 9.02 12.59 -4.15
CA LYS A 6 9.14 13.93 -3.56
C LYS A 6 10.60 14.31 -3.29
N GLU A 7 11.40 13.36 -2.82
CA GLU A 7 12.76 13.59 -2.32
C GLU A 7 13.79 13.64 -3.45
N ILE A 8 13.68 12.75 -4.44
CA ILE A 8 14.68 12.56 -5.50
C ILE A 8 14.08 12.57 -6.92
N LYS A 9 12.77 12.86 -7.07
CA LYS A 9 12.08 12.91 -8.38
C LYS A 9 12.15 11.59 -9.16
N LYS A 10 12.28 10.47 -8.43
CA LYS A 10 12.36 9.12 -8.98
C LYS A 10 11.76 8.13 -7.97
N GLY A 11 11.08 7.11 -8.45
CA GLY A 11 10.49 6.06 -7.62
C GLY A 11 9.05 6.36 -7.19
N PRO A 12 8.51 5.57 -6.25
CA PRO A 12 7.10 5.65 -5.86
C PRO A 12 6.78 6.87 -4.98
N ASP A 13 5.49 7.14 -4.80
CA ASP A 13 5.00 8.18 -3.89
C ASP A 13 5.38 7.92 -2.43
N ASN A 14 5.24 6.67 -1.98
CA ASN A 14 5.65 6.25 -0.64
C ASN A 14 6.29 4.87 -0.68
N LEU A 15 7.34 4.71 0.12
CA LEU A 15 8.01 3.46 0.38
C LEU A 15 8.09 3.22 1.90
N TRP A 16 7.61 2.07 2.34
CA TRP A 16 7.70 1.65 3.73
C TRP A 16 8.35 0.27 3.82
N GLY A 17 9.42 0.15 4.60
CA GLY A 17 10.07 -1.12 4.91
C GLY A 17 9.85 -1.47 6.37
N ASP A 18 9.66 -2.75 6.62
CA ASP A 18 9.65 -3.35 7.95
C ASP A 18 11.02 -3.95 8.33
N VAL A 19 11.23 -4.19 9.63
CA VAL A 19 12.46 -4.78 10.17
C VAL A 19 12.76 -6.18 9.62
N ASP A 20 11.74 -6.95 9.23
CA ASP A 20 11.91 -8.28 8.66
C ASP A 20 12.20 -8.27 7.13
N GLY A 21 12.48 -7.10 6.56
CA GLY A 21 12.87 -6.94 5.15
C GLY A 21 11.69 -7.02 4.16
N GLN A 22 10.45 -6.91 4.66
CA GLN A 22 9.25 -6.73 3.84
C GLN A 22 9.05 -5.25 3.53
N TYR A 23 8.89 -4.92 2.24
CA TYR A 23 8.60 -3.57 1.77
C TYR A 23 7.17 -3.44 1.25
N PHE A 24 6.66 -2.22 1.29
CA PHE A 24 5.42 -1.81 0.69
C PHE A 24 5.69 -0.57 -0.17
N LEU A 25 5.41 -0.71 -1.46
CA LEU A 25 5.51 0.35 -2.45
C LEU A 25 4.10 0.86 -2.74
N PHE A 26 3.88 2.16 -2.58
CA PHE A 26 2.58 2.79 -2.82
C PHE A 26 2.66 3.81 -3.94
N GLU A 27 1.74 3.67 -4.89
CA GLU A 27 1.42 4.67 -5.92
C GLU A 27 0.01 5.21 -5.68
N CYS A 28 -0.15 6.51 -5.48
CA CYS A 28 -1.40 7.14 -5.08
C CYS A 28 -2.05 7.89 -6.26
N LYS A 29 -3.22 7.43 -6.72
CA LYS A 29 -4.01 8.15 -7.74
C LYS A 29 -5.17 8.89 -7.07
N ASN A 30 -4.89 10.14 -6.69
CA ASN A 30 -5.84 11.00 -5.96
C ASN A 30 -6.73 11.86 -6.88
N GLU A 31 -6.34 12.09 -8.14
CA GLU A 31 -7.05 12.97 -9.10
C GLU A 31 -7.90 12.18 -10.11
N VAL A 32 -8.46 11.06 -9.68
CA VAL A 32 -9.26 10.18 -10.55
C VAL A 32 -10.71 10.16 -10.08
N ASP A 33 -11.63 10.17 -11.04
CA ASP A 33 -13.07 10.08 -10.80
C ASP A 33 -13.40 8.89 -9.88
N GLU A 34 -14.33 9.05 -8.94
CA GLU A 34 -14.79 7.94 -8.09
C GLU A 34 -15.40 6.80 -8.92
N ASN A 35 -15.95 7.13 -10.10
CA ASN A 35 -16.54 6.21 -11.06
C ASN A 35 -15.55 5.72 -12.12
N ARG A 36 -14.24 5.90 -11.91
CA ARG A 36 -13.20 5.42 -12.82
C ARG A 36 -13.42 3.94 -13.11
N SER A 37 -13.57 3.60 -14.39
CA SER A 37 -13.79 2.22 -14.82
C SER A 37 -12.51 1.39 -14.74
N GLU A 38 -11.37 1.97 -15.17
CA GLU A 38 -10.13 1.21 -15.38
C GLU A 38 -8.86 2.01 -15.03
N ILE A 39 -7.81 1.27 -14.66
CA ILE A 39 -6.42 1.73 -14.66
C ILE A 39 -5.96 1.76 -16.11
N ASN A 40 -5.53 2.92 -16.59
CA ASN A 40 -5.14 3.09 -17.99
C ASN A 40 -3.67 2.70 -18.24
N LYS A 41 -3.29 2.58 -19.52
CA LYS A 41 -1.95 2.18 -19.94
C LYS A 41 -0.81 3.09 -19.42
N ILE A 42 -1.07 4.38 -19.25
CA ILE A 42 -0.08 5.36 -18.76
C ILE A 42 0.16 5.13 -17.27
N GLU A 43 -0.90 4.95 -16.49
CA GLU A 43 -0.82 4.63 -15.06
C GLU A 43 -0.11 3.29 -14.83
N ALA A 44 -0.41 2.29 -15.66
CA ALA A 44 0.28 1.01 -15.62
C ALA A 44 1.78 1.14 -15.94
N GLY A 45 2.13 1.92 -16.97
CA GLY A 45 3.51 2.21 -17.32
C GLY A 45 4.28 2.94 -16.22
N GLN A 46 3.65 3.91 -15.54
CA GLN A 46 4.23 4.59 -14.38
C GLN A 46 4.53 3.59 -13.25
N MET A 47 3.58 2.72 -12.92
CA MET A 47 3.78 1.70 -11.89
C MET A 47 4.93 0.74 -12.24
N ASN A 48 5.04 0.33 -13.51
CA ASN A 48 6.16 -0.50 -13.97
C ASN A 48 7.52 0.21 -13.79
N ASN A 49 7.59 1.51 -14.06
CA ASN A 49 8.80 2.29 -13.81
C ASN A 49 9.16 2.33 -12.32
N HIS A 50 8.17 2.45 -11.43
CA HIS A 50 8.40 2.43 -9.98
C HIS A 50 8.86 1.05 -9.48
N CYS A 51 8.33 -0.03 -10.08
CA CYS A 51 8.80 -1.40 -9.80
C CYS A 51 10.25 -1.59 -10.27
N GLY A 52 10.59 -1.11 -11.47
CA GLY A 52 11.96 -1.14 -11.97
C GLY A 52 12.93 -0.37 -11.08
N TRP A 53 12.56 0.85 -10.67
CA TRP A 53 13.36 1.62 -9.71
C TRP A 53 13.58 0.87 -8.39
N PHE A 54 12.53 0.24 -7.83
CA PHE A 54 12.68 -0.53 -6.61
C PHE A 54 13.66 -1.71 -6.79
N ALA A 55 13.58 -2.42 -7.93
CA ALA A 55 14.50 -3.51 -8.23
C ALA A 55 15.96 -3.02 -8.38
N ASP A 56 16.18 -1.84 -8.96
CA ASP A 56 17.52 -1.25 -9.09
C ASP A 56 18.14 -0.90 -7.73
N GLU A 57 17.35 -0.31 -6.82
CA GLU A 57 17.86 0.18 -5.53
C GLU A 57 17.93 -0.92 -4.46
N TYR A 58 16.96 -1.86 -4.46
CA TYR A 58 16.79 -2.85 -3.39
C TYR A 58 16.96 -4.30 -3.87
N GLY A 59 17.26 -4.53 -5.15
CA GLY A 59 17.47 -5.85 -5.72
C GLY A 59 16.25 -6.75 -5.56
N ASN A 60 16.46 -7.94 -5.00
CA ASN A 60 15.43 -8.97 -4.81
C ASN A 60 14.68 -8.85 -3.46
N ALA A 61 14.70 -7.69 -2.81
CA ALA A 61 13.97 -7.47 -1.57
C ALA A 61 12.47 -7.74 -1.76
N LYS A 62 11.85 -8.34 -0.75
CA LYS A 62 10.41 -8.64 -0.78
C LYS A 62 9.63 -7.32 -0.77
N CYS A 63 8.74 -7.12 -1.74
CA CYS A 63 7.97 -5.89 -1.84
C CYS A 63 6.55 -6.14 -2.32
N LYS A 64 5.57 -5.66 -1.55
CA LYS A 64 4.17 -5.64 -1.95
C LYS A 64 3.91 -4.31 -2.67
N LYS A 65 3.57 -4.39 -3.95
CA LYS A 65 3.38 -3.25 -4.85
C LYS A 65 1.90 -2.89 -4.91
N ILE A 66 1.53 -1.70 -4.46
CA ILE A 66 0.15 -1.29 -4.23
C ILE A 66 -0.15 -0.01 -4.98
N ILE A 67 -1.18 -0.03 -5.83
CA ILE A 67 -1.79 1.19 -6.38
C ILE A 67 -3.03 1.55 -5.56
N ILE A 68 -3.13 2.78 -5.10
CA ILE A 68 -4.31 3.30 -4.40
C ILE A 68 -5.18 4.03 -5.43
N ILE A 69 -6.26 3.37 -5.86
CA ILE A 69 -7.19 3.85 -6.89
C ILE A 69 -8.56 3.18 -6.70
N ASN A 70 -9.65 3.80 -7.17
CA ASN A 70 -11.03 3.33 -6.93
C ASN A 70 -11.50 2.19 -7.86
N THR A 71 -10.66 1.67 -8.75
CA THR A 71 -10.96 0.52 -9.61
C THR A 71 -9.91 -0.56 -9.47
N ARG A 72 -10.31 -1.83 -9.64
CA ARG A 72 -9.38 -2.96 -9.72
C ARG A 72 -9.20 -3.48 -11.15
N THR A 73 -9.86 -2.84 -12.11
CA THR A 73 -9.81 -3.28 -13.50
C THR A 73 -8.66 -2.59 -14.20
N LEU A 74 -7.72 -3.36 -14.73
CA LEU A 74 -6.67 -2.89 -15.63
C LEU A 74 -7.20 -2.89 -17.05
N SER A 75 -6.99 -1.79 -17.77
CA SER A 75 -7.41 -1.65 -19.14
C SER A 75 -6.84 -2.72 -20.06
N TYR A 76 -7.58 -3.10 -21.09
CA TYR A 76 -7.13 -4.04 -22.11
C TYR A 76 -5.78 -3.62 -22.71
N HIS A 77 -5.54 -2.31 -22.84
CA HIS A 77 -4.35 -1.72 -23.46
C HIS A 77 -3.13 -1.55 -22.54
N GLY A 78 -3.22 -1.84 -21.24
CA GLY A 78 -2.12 -1.64 -20.29
C GLY A 78 -1.73 -2.93 -19.60
N ASP A 79 -0.44 -3.17 -19.36
CA ASP A 79 0.05 -4.38 -18.71
C ASP A 79 1.02 -4.04 -17.56
N PHE A 80 1.08 -4.93 -16.58
CA PHE A 80 2.06 -4.88 -15.50
C PHE A 80 3.12 -5.95 -15.71
N ASN A 81 4.38 -5.61 -15.42
CA ASN A 81 5.49 -6.57 -15.47
C ASN A 81 5.60 -7.41 -14.18
N ASP A 82 4.97 -6.92 -13.11
CA ASP A 82 5.01 -7.48 -11.77
C ASP A 82 3.60 -7.75 -11.26
N GLU A 83 3.49 -8.53 -10.19
CA GLU A 83 2.24 -8.64 -9.44
C GLU A 83 1.95 -7.32 -8.71
N ILE A 84 0.84 -6.68 -9.09
CA ILE A 84 0.36 -5.43 -8.51
C ILE A 84 -0.97 -5.68 -7.81
N PHE A 85 -1.13 -5.06 -6.65
CA PHE A 85 -2.36 -5.06 -5.88
C PHE A 85 -3.00 -3.68 -5.88
N VAL A 86 -4.32 -3.63 -5.68
CA VAL A 86 -5.04 -2.37 -5.52
C VAL A 86 -5.60 -2.21 -4.11
N MET A 87 -5.52 -0.98 -3.59
CA MET A 87 -6.25 -0.57 -2.40
C MET A 87 -7.33 0.44 -2.79
N ARG A 88 -8.59 -0.01 -2.82
CA ARG A 88 -9.75 0.86 -3.10
C ARG A 88 -10.23 1.57 -1.85
N LYS A 89 -11.11 2.57 -2.01
CA LYS A 89 -11.73 3.37 -0.93
C LYS A 89 -12.19 2.55 0.28
N SER A 90 -12.83 1.40 0.06
CA SER A 90 -13.30 0.52 1.15
C SER A 90 -12.16 -0.06 1.98
N LYS A 91 -11.10 -0.54 1.33
CA LYS A 91 -9.92 -1.10 2.00
C LYS A 91 -9.06 -0.04 2.68
N LEU A 92 -8.91 1.12 2.06
CA LEU A 92 -8.24 2.27 2.66
C LEU A 92 -8.99 2.76 3.91
N LYS A 93 -10.33 2.82 3.84
CA LYS A 93 -11.18 3.13 4.99
C LYS A 93 -11.01 2.10 6.10
N LEU A 94 -11.00 0.81 5.77
CA LEU A 94 -10.79 -0.26 6.75
C LEU A 94 -9.44 -0.11 7.46
N LEU A 95 -8.35 0.14 6.72
CA LEU A 95 -7.03 0.39 7.30
C LEU A 95 -7.06 1.60 8.24
N LYS A 96 -7.65 2.71 7.80
CA LYS A 96 -7.79 3.93 8.61
C LYS A 96 -8.58 3.69 9.89
N ASP A 97 -9.69 2.95 9.81
CA ASP A 97 -10.54 2.66 10.95
C ASP A 97 -9.82 1.74 11.95
N ASN A 98 -9.07 0.74 11.48
CA ASN A 98 -8.25 -0.14 12.33
C ASN A 98 -7.12 0.62 13.02
N VAL A 99 -6.39 1.48 12.31
CA VAL A 99 -5.37 2.36 12.91
C VAL A 99 -6.00 3.27 13.96
N ARG A 100 -7.17 3.86 13.69
CA ARG A 100 -7.87 4.70 14.67
C ARG A 100 -8.30 3.91 15.89
N SER A 101 -8.80 2.69 15.73
CA SER A 101 -9.20 1.83 16.84
C SER A 101 -8.00 1.39 17.67
N PHE A 102 -6.87 1.07 17.04
CA PHE A 102 -5.61 0.78 17.73
C PHE A 102 -5.22 1.93 18.66
N PHE A 103 -5.26 3.18 18.18
CA PHE A 103 -4.95 4.33 19.04
C PHE A 103 -5.96 4.57 20.17
N LYS A 104 -7.22 4.12 20.02
CA LYS A 104 -8.22 4.24 21.09
C LYS A 104 -7.95 3.31 22.27
N GLU A 105 -7.23 2.20 22.07
CA GLU A 105 -6.85 1.28 23.15
C GLU A 105 -6.01 1.99 24.22
N PHE A 106 -5.20 2.98 23.81
CA PHE A 106 -4.34 3.73 24.71
C PHE A 106 -5.05 4.84 25.49
N LYS A 107 -6.35 5.08 25.28
CA LYS A 107 -7.09 6.16 25.95
C LYS A 107 -6.99 6.11 27.48
N ASN A 108 -6.93 4.90 28.05
CA ASN A 108 -6.89 4.69 29.49
C ASN A 108 -5.48 4.40 30.02
N TYR A 109 -4.47 4.45 29.17
CA TYR A 109 -3.08 4.23 29.57
C TYR A 109 -2.39 5.59 29.77
N ASP A 110 -1.45 5.63 30.71
CA ASP A 110 -0.48 6.73 30.74
C ASP A 110 0.49 6.55 29.57
N LEU A 111 0.45 7.50 28.63
CA LEU A 111 1.29 7.47 27.43
C LEU A 111 2.79 7.56 27.77
N GLN A 112 3.16 8.13 28.93
CA GLN A 112 4.54 8.21 29.40
C GLN A 112 5.07 6.89 29.95
N SER A 113 4.17 5.94 30.27
CA SER A 113 4.51 4.64 30.83
C SER A 113 4.15 3.48 29.90
N LEU A 114 3.88 3.75 28.61
CA LEU A 114 3.62 2.70 27.63
C LEU A 114 4.90 1.93 27.35
N ASP A 115 4.89 0.64 27.68
CA ASP A 115 5.92 -0.29 27.26
C ASP A 115 5.59 -0.95 25.90
N GLU A 116 6.61 -1.56 25.30
CA GLU A 116 6.51 -2.23 24.02
C GLU A 116 5.51 -3.41 24.05
N THR A 117 5.39 -4.09 25.19
CA THR A 117 4.51 -5.25 25.38
C THR A 117 3.04 -4.85 25.24
N ILE A 118 2.67 -3.71 25.82
CA ILE A 118 1.32 -3.13 25.72
C ILE A 118 1.03 -2.72 24.27
N ILE A 119 2.01 -2.12 23.58
CA ILE A 119 1.85 -1.73 22.17
C ILE A 119 1.62 -2.97 21.30
N HIS A 120 2.47 -3.99 21.42
CA HIS A 120 2.39 -5.23 20.65
C HIS A 120 1.08 -5.99 20.87
N LYS A 121 0.53 -5.95 22.10
CA LYS A 121 -0.75 -6.56 22.45
C LYS A 121 -1.90 -6.13 21.53
N PHE A 122 -1.87 -4.89 21.03
CA PHE A 122 -2.96 -4.33 20.25
C PHE A 122 -2.73 -4.36 18.73
N ILE A 123 -1.54 -4.72 18.24
CA ILE A 123 -1.22 -4.76 16.81
C ILE A 123 -2.07 -5.80 16.07
N LYS A 124 -1.98 -7.07 16.49
CA LYS A 124 -2.67 -8.18 15.84
C LYS A 124 -4.21 -8.07 15.93
N PRO A 125 -4.82 -7.72 17.07
CA PRO A 125 -6.28 -7.51 17.14
C PRO A 125 -6.81 -6.43 16.18
N HIS A 126 -5.97 -5.46 15.84
CA HIS A 126 -6.31 -4.39 14.88
C HIS A 126 -5.85 -4.70 13.45
N ASN A 127 -5.39 -5.91 13.17
CA ASN A 127 -4.90 -6.32 11.86
C ASN A 127 -3.79 -5.39 11.33
N LEU A 128 -2.86 -4.97 12.20
CA LEU A 128 -1.73 -4.09 11.86
C LEU A 128 -0.39 -4.83 11.82
N ASP A 129 -0.39 -6.13 12.03
CA ASP A 129 0.78 -6.99 11.80
C ASP A 129 1.03 -7.17 10.30
N ILE A 130 2.23 -7.65 9.94
CA ILE A 130 2.67 -7.78 8.54
C ILE A 130 1.80 -8.75 7.73
N GLU A 131 1.35 -9.85 8.33
CA GLU A 131 0.49 -10.82 7.66
C GLU A 131 -0.86 -10.17 7.30
N SER A 132 -1.44 -9.43 8.25
CA SER A 132 -2.65 -8.65 8.04
C SER A 132 -2.47 -7.54 6.99
N LEU A 133 -1.39 -6.75 7.08
CA LEU A 133 -1.10 -5.66 6.16
C LEU A 133 -0.89 -6.13 4.72
N THR A 134 -0.33 -7.33 4.55
CA THR A 134 -0.12 -7.94 3.24
C THR A 134 -1.35 -8.63 2.66
N SER A 135 -2.36 -8.98 3.46
CA SER A 135 -3.50 -9.79 2.99
C SER A 135 -4.86 -9.07 3.01
N ILE A 136 -5.12 -8.22 4.00
CA ILE A 136 -6.49 -7.73 4.28
C ILE A 136 -6.84 -6.47 3.47
N TYR A 137 -5.88 -5.56 3.28
CA TYR A 137 -6.16 -4.20 2.78
C TYR A 137 -5.97 -4.03 1.29
N THR A 138 -5.79 -5.11 0.55
CA THR A 138 -5.59 -5.05 -0.89
C THR A 138 -6.42 -6.08 -1.62
N GLU A 139 -6.67 -5.84 -2.89
CA GLU A 139 -7.36 -6.75 -3.81
C GLU A 139 -6.46 -7.01 -5.03
N SER A 140 -6.59 -8.18 -5.65
CA SER A 140 -5.92 -8.47 -6.91
C SER A 140 -6.53 -7.66 -8.06
N ILE A 141 -5.69 -7.33 -9.05
CA ILE A 141 -6.10 -6.69 -10.30
C ILE A 141 -6.87 -7.67 -11.19
N ILE A 142 -7.87 -7.15 -11.92
CA ILE A 142 -8.61 -7.87 -12.96
C ILE A 142 -8.28 -7.23 -14.30
N LYS A 143 -7.90 -8.01 -15.31
CA LYS A 143 -7.70 -7.50 -16.67
C LYS A 143 -9.06 -7.35 -17.38
N ALA A 144 -9.30 -6.18 -17.98
CA ALA A 144 -10.46 -5.95 -18.84
C ALA A 144 -10.41 -6.88 -20.07
N LYS A 145 -11.58 -7.40 -20.44
CA LYS A 145 -11.73 -8.18 -21.68
C LYS A 145 -11.95 -7.23 -22.86
N LYS A 146 -11.56 -7.72 -24.04
CA LYS A 146 -11.77 -7.04 -25.32
C LYS A 146 -13.25 -6.95 -25.67
#